data_AF-A0A084J9J9-F1
#
_entry.id   AF-A0A084J9J9-F1
#
_cell.length_a   1.000
_cell.length_b   1.000
_cell.length_c   1.000
_cell.angle_alpha   90.00
_cell.angle_beta   90.00
_cell.angle_gamma   90.00
#
_symmetry.space_group_name_H-M   'P 1'
#
loop_
_entity.id
_entity.type
_entity.pdbx_description
1 polymer ?
#
loop_
_entity_poly.entity_id
_entity_poly.type
_entity_poly.pdbx_seq_one_letter_code
_entity_poly.pdbx_strand_id
1 'polypeptide(L)'
;MGIREDILVYINENDNMITCDDCITRKLKLSRRQAAYQKCNELESRGLINRKTNVCSVCGKSKKCNWSKNTISNIGEKKKYLLGLKI
;
A
#
# COMPACT_ATOMS: atom_id res chain seq x y z
N MET A 1 -16.17 -4.75 6.84
CA MET A 1 -14.76 -5.10 6.61
C MET A 1 -13.94 -4.62 7.80
N GLY A 2 -12.79 -5.22 8.07
CA GLY A 2 -11.90 -4.78 9.13
C GLY A 2 -10.90 -3.75 8.64
N ILE A 3 -10.26 -3.01 9.57
CA ILE A 3 -9.30 -1.93 9.25
C ILE A 3 -8.17 -2.43 8.33
N ARG A 4 -7.72 -3.68 8.50
CA ARG A 4 -6.65 -4.26 7.69
C ARG A 4 -7.10 -4.44 6.23
N GLU A 5 -8.31 -4.95 6.03
CA GLU A 5 -8.90 -5.15 4.71
C GLU A 5 -9.12 -3.81 4.02
N ASP A 6 -9.65 -2.81 4.74
CA ASP A 6 -9.87 -1.46 4.19
C ASP A 6 -8.55 -0.81 3.74
N ILE A 7 -7.47 -0.97 4.52
CA ILE A 7 -6.13 -0.49 4.15
C ILE A 7 -5.61 -1.21 2.90
N LEU A 8 -5.77 -2.53 2.83
CA LEU A 8 -5.29 -3.31 1.69
C LEU A 8 -6.04 -2.95 0.40
N VAL A 9 -7.37 -2.81 0.50
CA VAL A 9 -8.22 -2.35 -0.61
C VAL A 9 -7.76 -0.97 -1.07
N TYR A 10 -7.64 0.00 -0.14
CA TYR A 10 -7.17 1.35 -0.48
C TYR A 10 -5.82 1.34 -1.19
N ILE A 11 -4.84 0.57 -0.72
CA ILE A 11 -3.51 0.50 -1.33
C ILE A 11 -3.56 -0.13 -2.73
N ASN A 12 -4.39 -1.15 -2.93
CA ASN A 12 -4.49 -1.84 -4.22
C ASN A 12 -5.32 -1.05 -5.25
N GLU A 13 -6.33 -0.30 -4.82
CA GLU A 13 -7.07 0.62 -5.68
C GLU A 13 -6.23 1.85 -6.09
N ASN A 14 -5.13 2.12 -5.38
CA ASN A 14 -4.20 3.20 -5.65
C ASN A 14 -2.79 2.65 -5.91
N ASP A 15 -2.69 1.62 -6.76
CA ASP A 15 -1.45 0.86 -7.01
C ASP A 15 -0.30 1.68 -7.64
N ASN A 16 -0.60 2.83 -8.23
CA ASN A 16 0.37 3.80 -8.74
C ASN A 16 0.80 4.85 -7.70
N MET A 17 0.30 4.77 -6.46
CA MET A 17 0.60 5.73 -5.40
C MET A 17 1.43 5.14 -4.27
N ILE A 18 2.26 6.01 -3.68
CA ILE A 18 3.03 5.70 -2.48
C ILE A 18 2.47 6.54 -1.34
N THR A 19 1.83 5.92 -0.35
CA THR A 19 1.07 6.65 0.68
C THR A 19 1.57 6.37 2.09
N CYS A 20 1.84 7.42 2.88
CA CYS A 20 2.22 7.28 4.29
C CYS A 20 1.02 6.99 5.22
N ASP A 21 1.31 6.44 6.39
CA ASP A 21 0.31 6.02 7.39
C ASP A 21 -0.64 7.14 7.80
N ASP A 22 -0.15 8.38 7.88
CA ASP A 22 -0.98 9.55 8.21
C ASP A 22 -2.05 9.81 7.16
N CYS A 23 -1.66 9.68 5.89
CA CYS A 23 -2.58 9.92 4.79
C CYS A 23 -3.59 8.78 4.69
N ILE A 24 -3.17 7.52 4.92
CA ILE A 24 -4.07 6.37 5.02
C ILE A 24 -5.07 6.57 6.18
N THR A 25 -4.56 6.91 7.37
CA THR A 25 -5.39 7.17 8.57
C THR A 25 -6.45 8.23 8.28
N ARG A 26 -6.05 9.36 7.67
CA ARG A 26 -6.97 10.44 7.32
C ARG A 26 -7.97 10.03 6.24
N LYS A 27 -7.54 9.31 5.21
CA LYS A 27 -8.40 8.89 4.09
C LYS A 27 -9.46 7.88 4.54
N LEU A 28 -9.06 6.90 5.36
CA LEU A 28 -9.94 5.87 5.88
C LEU A 28 -10.64 6.29 7.19
N LYS A 29 -10.51 7.56 7.60
CA LYS A 29 -11.08 8.11 8.85
C LYS A 29 -10.79 7.23 10.07
N LEU A 30 -9.60 6.65 10.13
CA LEU A 30 -9.19 5.79 11.24
C LEU A 30 -8.97 6.63 12.50
N SER A 31 -9.56 6.19 13.61
CA SER A 31 -9.54 6.92 14.88
C SER A 31 -8.14 7.02 15.50
N ARG A 32 -7.22 6.09 15.18
CA ARG A 32 -5.86 6.05 15.74
C ARG A 32 -4.83 5.69 14.69
N ARG A 33 -3.79 6.54 14.55
CA ARG A 33 -2.62 6.28 13.70
C ARG A 33 -1.93 4.96 14.04
N GLN A 34 -1.88 4.59 15.31
CA GLN A 34 -1.24 3.36 15.77
C GLN A 34 -1.91 2.11 15.19
N ALA A 35 -3.23 2.15 14.95
CA ALA A 35 -3.94 1.07 14.28
C ALA A 35 -3.49 0.93 12.82
N ALA A 36 -3.37 2.03 12.08
CA ALA A 36 -2.86 2.02 10.71
C ALA A 36 -1.43 1.46 10.66
N TYR A 37 -0.55 1.91 11.57
CA TYR A 37 0.82 1.43 11.64
C TYR A 37 0.91 -0.09 11.90
N GLN A 38 0.17 -0.59 12.89
CA GLN A 38 0.12 -2.01 13.21
C GLN A 38 -0.40 -2.85 12.04
N LYS A 39 -1.50 -2.40 11.40
CA LYS A 39 -2.11 -3.13 10.29
C LYS A 39 -1.26 -3.12 9.02
N CYS A 40 -0.62 -2.01 8.71
CA CYS A 40 0.30 -1.97 7.57
C CYS A 40 1.58 -2.81 7.82
N ASN A 41 2.11 -2.87 9.05
CA ASN A 41 3.19 -3.80 9.40
C ASN A 41 2.75 -5.27 9.23
N GLU A 42 1.54 -5.60 9.67
CA GLU A 42 0.95 -6.94 9.49
C GLU A 42 0.81 -7.30 7.99
N LEU A 43 0.39 -6.35 7.16
CA LEU A 43 0.30 -6.54 5.71
C LEU A 43 1.68 -6.68 5.05
N GLU A 44 2.67 -5.91 5.49
CA GLU A 44 4.07 -6.01 5.02
C GLU A 44 4.67 -7.36 5.37
N SER A 45 4.52 -7.83 6.62
CA SER A 45 5.08 -9.12 7.06
C SER A 45 4.45 -10.33 6.36
N ARG A 46 3.16 -10.22 6.00
CA ARG A 46 2.46 -11.20 5.15
C ARG A 46 2.81 -11.06 3.67
N GLY A 47 3.60 -10.05 3.29
CA GLY A 47 3.97 -9.80 1.92
C GLY A 47 2.79 -9.42 1.03
N LEU A 48 1.80 -8.67 1.54
CA LEU A 48 0.66 -8.19 0.75
C LEU A 48 0.87 -6.76 0.22
N ILE A 49 1.72 -5.98 0.87
CA ILE A 49 2.12 -4.64 0.44
C ILE A 49 3.63 -4.47 0.58
N ASN A 50 4.16 -3.42 -0.04
CA ASN A 50 5.52 -2.95 0.20
C ASN A 50 5.52 -1.78 1.19
N ARG A 51 6.58 -1.67 1.98
CA ARG A 51 6.72 -0.61 2.98
C ARG A 51 8.17 -0.14 3.14
N LYS A 52 8.42 1.16 2.99
CA LYS A 52 9.74 1.78 3.24
C LYS A 52 9.60 3.28 3.47
N THR A 53 10.66 3.91 4.00
CA THR A 53 10.77 5.36 3.94
C THR A 53 10.82 5.81 2.49
N ASN A 54 9.87 6.65 2.08
CA ASN A 54 9.76 7.20 0.73
C ASN A 54 8.96 8.52 0.77
N VAL A 55 8.91 9.25 -0.33
CA VAL A 55 8.09 10.46 -0.49
C VAL A 55 6.63 10.06 -0.69
N CYS A 56 5.75 10.55 0.18
CA CYS A 56 4.33 10.31 0.08
C CYS A 56 3.71 11.10 -1.08
N SER A 57 3.06 10.43 -2.03
CA SER A 57 2.36 11.05 -3.17
C SER A 57 1.24 12.00 -2.75
N VAL A 58 0.68 11.83 -1.54
CA VAL A 58 -0.45 12.66 -1.05
C VAL A 58 0.00 13.92 -0.33
N CYS A 59 1.12 13.88 0.41
CA CYS A 59 1.53 15.01 1.26
C CYS A 59 2.94 15.54 0.97
N GLY A 60 3.68 14.93 0.04
CA GLY A 60 5.01 15.33 -0.37
C GLY A 60 6.13 15.10 0.66
N LYS A 61 5.81 14.61 1.87
CA LYS A 61 6.80 14.42 2.94
C LYS A 61 7.45 13.03 2.87
N SER A 62 8.75 12.96 3.16
CA SER A 62 9.47 11.69 3.32
C SER A 62 9.09 11.02 4.65
N LYS A 63 8.44 9.86 4.56
CA LYS A 63 7.87 9.11 5.71
C LYS A 63 7.85 7.62 5.42
N LYS A 64 7.55 6.78 6.43
CA LYS A 64 7.20 5.37 6.21
C LYS A 64 5.93 5.31 5.36
N CYS A 65 6.08 4.83 4.13
CA CYS A 65 5.04 4.76 3.11
C CYS A 65 4.75 3.33 2.70
N ASN A 66 3.57 3.16 2.11
CA ASN A 66 2.95 1.90 1.72
C ASN A 66 2.57 2.00 0.25
N TRP A 67 2.80 0.93 -0.51
CA TRP A 67 2.36 0.84 -1.90
C TRP A 67 2.10 -0.62 -2.27
N SER A 68 1.33 -0.84 -3.33
CA SER A 68 0.97 -2.19 -3.75
C SER A 68 2.22 -2.99 -4.14
N LYS A 69 2.16 -4.32 -3.99
CA LYS A 69 3.17 -5.18 -4.62
C LYS A 69 3.12 -5.15 -6.13
N ASN A 70 1.96 -4.79 -6.68
CA ASN A 70 1.74 -4.67 -8.12
C ASN A 70 2.34 -3.39 -8.71
N THR A 71 2.86 -2.48 -7.89
CA THR A 71 3.43 -1.19 -8.34
C THR A 71 4.68 -1.35 -9.24
N ILE A 72 5.14 -2.58 -9.54
CA ILE A 72 6.19 -2.83 -10.53
C ILE A 72 5.58 -3.45 -11.79
N SER A 73 5.30 -2.60 -12.80
CA SER A 73 5.43 -2.94 -14.23
C SER A 73 5.15 -1.74 -15.18
N ASN A 74 5.76 -0.57 -14.96
CA ASN A 74 5.77 0.49 -16.01
C ASN A 74 7.14 1.11 -16.33
N ILE A 75 8.25 0.50 -15.91
CA ILE A 75 9.58 0.84 -16.45
C ILE A 75 10.32 -0.39 -17.05
N GLY A 76 9.73 -1.60 -17.05
CA GLY A 76 10.40 -2.74 -17.70
C GLY A 76 9.66 -4.09 -17.84
N GLU A 77 8.54 -4.35 -17.15
CA GLU A 77 7.96 -5.71 -17.11
C GLU A 77 6.47 -5.78 -17.46
N LYS A 78 6.08 -5.24 -18.62
CA LYS A 78 4.70 -5.39 -19.13
C LYS A 78 4.31 -6.83 -19.56
N LYS A 79 5.07 -7.88 -19.19
CA LYS A 79 4.97 -9.19 -19.85
C LYS A 79 4.83 -10.44 -18.97
N LYS A 80 4.67 -10.35 -17.64
CA LYS A 80 4.60 -11.58 -16.81
C LYS A 80 3.36 -11.79 -15.95
N TYR A 81 2.65 -10.74 -15.54
CA TYR A 81 1.47 -10.89 -14.67
C TYR A 81 0.12 -10.97 -15.41
N LEU A 82 0.10 -10.77 -16.73
CA LEU A 82 -1.04 -11.10 -17.61
C LEU A 82 -1.03 -12.57 -18.08
N LEU A 83 -0.08 -13.39 -17.62
CA LEU A 83 -0.15 -14.85 -17.77
C LEU A 83 -0.68 -15.41 -16.46
N GLY A 84 -2.01 -15.52 -16.40
CA GLY A 84 -2.71 -16.21 -15.35
C GLY A 84 -2.07 -17.56 -15.06
N LEU A 85 -1.87 -17.84 -13.78
CA LEU A 85 -1.76 -19.20 -13.29
C LEU A 85 -3.08 -19.92 -13.57
N LYS A 86 -3.19 -20.48 -14.77
CA LYS A 86 -3.84 -21.73 -15.11
C LYS A 86 -3.19 -22.29 -16.38
N ILE A 87 -2.13 -23.06 -16.20
CA ILE A 87 -1.91 -24.32 -16.92
C ILE A 87 -1.20 -25.27 -15.95
#